data_AF-D9PG54-F1
#
_entry.id   AF-D9PG54-F1
#
_cell.length_a   1.000
_cell.length_b   1.000
_cell.length_c   1.000
_cell.angle_alpha   90.00
_cell.angle_beta   90.00
_cell.angle_gamma   90.00
#
_symmetry.space_group_name_H-M   'P 1'
#
loop_
_entity.id
_entity.type
_entity.pdbx_description
1 polymer ?
#
loop_
_entity_poly.entity_id
_entity_poly.type
_entity_poly.pdbx_seq_one_letter_code
_entity_poly.pdbx_strand_id
1 'polypeptide(L)'
;MSARHLATLAALLLASGSAAAAEVDGAALAAWWGIPFAGMLLSIAVMPLAAPRIWHHHYGKIAAGWALAFMLPYALFFGAGAAGGALVHALLAEYIPF
;
A
#
# COMPACT_ATOMS: atom_id res chain seq x y z
N MET A 1 19.73 9.73 -21.91
CA MET A 1 18.34 9.29 -21.67
C MET A 1 17.60 9.26 -23.00
N SER A 2 17.10 8.10 -23.42
CA SER A 2 16.43 7.94 -24.73
C SER A 2 15.06 8.65 -24.73
N ALA A 3 14.65 9.23 -25.87
CA ALA A 3 13.39 9.96 -26.05
C ALA A 3 12.13 9.22 -25.55
N ARG A 4 12.18 7.88 -25.50
CA ARG A 4 11.11 7.04 -24.94
C ARG A 4 10.88 7.29 -23.44
N HIS A 5 11.95 7.56 -22.68
CA HIS A 5 11.88 7.85 -21.24
C HIS A 5 11.26 9.22 -20.97
N LEU A 6 11.58 10.21 -21.82
CA LEU A 6 10.97 11.54 -21.78
C LEU A 6 9.48 11.48 -22.11
N ALA A 7 9.09 10.67 -23.10
CA ALA A 7 7.68 10.48 -23.45
C ALA A 7 6.89 9.79 -22.32
N THR A 8 7.46 8.77 -21.66
CA THR A 8 6.82 8.13 -20.50
C THR A 8 6.71 9.07 -19.31
N LEU A 9 7.75 9.88 -19.03
CA LEU A 9 7.71 10.87 -17.94
C LEU A 9 6.67 11.96 -18.22
N ALA A 10 6.60 12.46 -19.46
CA ALA A 10 5.60 13.43 -19.85
C ALA A 10 4.17 12.86 -19.75
N ALA A 11 3.96 11.60 -20.17
CA ALA A 11 2.67 10.93 -20.02
C ALA A 11 2.28 10.72 -18.55
N LEU A 12 3.24 10.39 -17.68
CA LEU A 12 3.04 10.30 -16.22
C LEU A 12 2.68 11.65 -15.60
N LEU A 13 3.36 12.73 -16.02
CA LEU A 13 3.07 14.09 -15.55
C LEU A 13 1.70 14.60 -16.01
N LEU A 14 1.29 14.25 -17.23
CA LEU A 14 -0.03 14.60 -17.77
C LEU A 14 -1.16 13.74 -17.18
N ALA A 15 -0.85 12.56 -16.65
CA ALA A 15 -1.80 11.69 -15.96
C ALA A 15 -2.03 12.09 -14.49
N SER A 16 -1.22 13.00 -13.94
CA SER A 16 -1.50 13.67 -12.66
C SER A 16 -2.69 14.62 -12.81
N GLY A 17 -3.90 14.06 -12.86
CA GLY A 17 -5.14 14.82 -12.75
C GLY A 17 -5.22 15.57 -11.41
N SER A 18 -6.15 16.52 -11.31
CA SER A 18 -6.42 17.25 -10.06
C SER A 18 -6.86 16.25 -8.98
N ALA A 19 -5.94 15.89 -8.08
CA ALA A 19 -6.25 15.10 -6.91
C ALA A 19 -7.03 15.97 -5.93
N ALA A 20 -8.37 15.95 -6.01
CA ALA A 20 -9.19 16.37 -4.90
C ALA A 20 -8.93 15.36 -3.77
N ALA A 21 -8.16 15.76 -2.77
CA ALA A 21 -7.89 14.98 -1.57
C ALA A 21 -9.16 14.91 -0.72
N ALA A 22 -10.13 14.09 -1.13
CA ALA A 22 -11.19 13.66 -0.23
C ALA A 22 -10.52 12.71 0.78
N GLU A 23 -10.17 13.24 1.95
CA GLU A 23 -9.66 12.43 3.04
C GLU A 23 -10.74 11.40 3.43
N VAL A 24 -10.33 10.12 3.49
CA VAL A 24 -11.19 9.07 4.02
C VAL A 24 -11.17 9.19 5.53
N ASP A 25 -12.34 9.44 6.12
CA ASP A 25 -12.49 9.46 7.58
C ASP A 25 -12.30 8.04 8.14
N GLY A 26 -11.12 7.80 8.70
CA GLY A 26 -10.76 6.53 9.32
C GLY A 26 -11.63 6.18 10.53
N ALA A 27 -12.21 7.17 11.23
CA ALA A 27 -13.10 6.93 12.35
C ALA A 27 -14.47 6.39 11.90
N ALA A 28 -14.86 6.67 10.66
CA ALA A 28 -16.06 6.13 10.04
C ALA A 28 -15.85 4.72 9.45
N LEU A 29 -14.61 4.23 9.35
CA LEU A 29 -14.34 2.88 8.87
C LEU A 29 -14.70 1.84 9.93
N ALA A 30 -15.43 0.81 9.51
CA ALA A 30 -15.74 -0.31 10.37
C ALA A 30 -14.46 -1.03 10.83
N ALA A 31 -14.45 -1.51 12.08
CA ALA A 31 -13.25 -2.09 12.72
C ALA A 31 -12.62 -3.26 11.96
N TRP A 32 -13.38 -3.97 11.11
CA TRP A 32 -12.87 -5.07 10.30
C TRP A 32 -11.82 -4.64 9.26
N TRP A 33 -11.77 -3.35 8.89
CA TRP A 33 -10.68 -2.80 8.07
C TRP A 33 -9.30 -2.95 8.71
N GLY A 34 -9.22 -3.11 10.04
CA GLY A 34 -7.98 -3.36 10.77
C GLY A 34 -7.47 -4.80 10.69
N ILE A 35 -8.23 -5.75 10.11
CA ILE A 35 -7.83 -7.17 10.05
C ILE A 35 -6.49 -7.37 9.32
N PRO A 36 -6.24 -6.78 8.14
CA PRO A 36 -4.96 -6.98 7.45
C PRO A 36 -3.76 -6.48 8.27
N PHE A 37 -3.92 -5.38 8.99
CA PHE A 37 -2.91 -4.85 9.90
C PHE A 37 -2.66 -5.81 11.07
N ALA A 38 -3.72 -6.25 11.76
CA ALA A 38 -3.62 -7.23 12.84
C ALA A 38 -2.97 -8.55 12.38
N GLY A 39 -3.31 -9.00 11.16
CA GLY A 39 -2.71 -10.17 10.52
C GLY A 39 -1.20 -10.00 10.28
N MET A 40 -0.77 -8.82 9.82
CA MET A 40 0.65 -8.52 9.65
C MET A 40 1.39 -8.51 10.99
N LEU A 41 0.83 -7.88 12.03
CA LEU A 41 1.39 -7.88 13.38
C LEU A 41 1.51 -9.28 13.97
N LEU A 42 0.48 -10.10 13.80
CA LEU A 42 0.52 -11.50 14.24
C LEU A 42 1.60 -12.29 13.48
N SER A 43 1.75 -12.02 12.18
CA SER A 43 2.74 -12.68 11.35
C SER A 43 4.16 -12.37 11.81
N ILE A 44 4.49 -11.10 12.06
CA ILE A 44 5.83 -10.70 12.57
C ILE A 44 6.08 -11.19 13.99
N ALA A 45 5.04 -11.35 14.83
CA ALA A 45 5.21 -11.79 16.21
C ALA A 45 5.37 -13.32 16.32
N VAL A 46 4.57 -14.08 15.58
CA VAL A 46 4.43 -15.53 15.78
C VAL A 46 5.24 -16.34 14.77
N MET A 47 5.25 -15.96 13.50
CA MET A 47 5.89 -16.80 12.46
C MET A 47 7.40 -16.94 12.59
N PRO A 48 8.20 -15.95 13.05
CA PRO A 48 9.62 -16.15 13.28
C PRO A 48 9.90 -17.25 14.31
N LEU A 49 9.00 -17.42 15.30
CA LEU A 49 9.12 -18.39 16.37
C LEU A 49 8.56 -19.76 15.96
N ALA A 50 7.37 -19.78 15.35
CA ALA A 50 6.67 -21.01 15.00
C ALA A 50 7.17 -21.65 13.70
N ALA A 51 7.60 -20.84 12.72
CA ALA A 51 7.99 -21.30 11.40
C ALA A 51 9.18 -20.48 10.81
N PRO A 52 10.35 -20.47 11.47
CA PRO A 52 11.47 -19.60 11.11
C PRO A 52 11.93 -19.76 9.66
N ARG A 53 12.04 -20.99 9.15
CA ARG A 53 12.45 -21.22 7.74
C ARG A 53 11.49 -20.59 6.73
N ILE A 54 10.18 -20.69 6.99
CA ILE A 54 9.16 -20.07 6.13
C ILE A 54 9.27 -18.56 6.24
N TRP A 55 9.34 -18.04 7.46
CA TRP A 55 9.45 -16.60 7.71
C TRP A 55 10.64 -15.97 6.99
N HIS A 56 11.86 -16.48 7.21
CA HIS A 56 13.07 -15.88 6.65
C HIS A 56 13.11 -15.92 5.11
N HIS A 57 12.45 -16.91 4.48
CA HIS A 57 12.36 -17.00 3.02
C HIS A 57 11.18 -16.23 2.42
N HIS A 58 10.10 -16.01 3.18
CA HIS A 58 8.81 -15.53 2.65
C HIS A 58 8.21 -14.31 3.36
N TYR A 59 8.89 -13.69 4.32
CA TYR A 59 8.35 -12.53 5.06
C TYR A 59 7.83 -11.44 4.12
N GLY A 60 8.56 -11.13 3.05
CA GLY A 60 8.15 -10.14 2.06
C GLY A 60 6.87 -10.54 1.29
N LYS A 61 6.71 -11.83 0.97
CA LYS A 61 5.49 -12.33 0.29
C LYS A 61 4.29 -12.31 1.24
N ILE A 62 4.51 -12.65 2.51
CA ILE A 62 3.48 -12.61 3.55
C ILE A 62 3.03 -11.15 3.79
N ALA A 63 3.99 -10.23 3.92
CA ALA A 63 3.70 -8.82 4.07
C ALA A 63 2.95 -8.25 2.86
N ALA A 64 3.38 -8.60 1.64
CA ALA A 64 2.67 -8.23 0.40
C ALA A 64 1.25 -8.80 0.36
N GLY A 65 1.04 -10.04 0.82
CA GLY A 65 -0.28 -10.64 0.92
C GLY A 65 -1.23 -9.83 1.81
N TRP A 66 -0.78 -9.43 3.00
CA TRP A 66 -1.56 -8.58 3.90
C TRP A 66 -1.77 -7.17 3.34
N ALA A 67 -0.74 -6.58 2.72
CA ALA A 67 -0.87 -5.27 2.07
C ALA A 67 -1.93 -5.29 0.95
N LEU A 68 -1.93 -6.32 0.12
CA LEU A 68 -2.94 -6.50 -0.94
C LEU A 68 -4.32 -6.81 -0.36
N ALA A 69 -4.42 -7.57 0.74
CA ALA A 69 -5.67 -7.83 1.42
C ALA A 69 -6.34 -6.56 1.96
N PHE A 70 -5.57 -5.52 2.28
CA PHE A 70 -6.09 -4.18 2.55
C PHE A 70 -6.35 -3.39 1.26
N MET A 71 -5.35 -3.31 0.39
CA MET A 71 -5.33 -2.38 -0.74
C MET A 71 -6.37 -2.74 -1.81
N LEU A 72 -6.61 -4.02 -2.08
CA LEU A 72 -7.58 -4.45 -3.10
C LEU A 72 -9.03 -4.10 -2.70
N PRO A 73 -9.54 -4.49 -1.51
CA PRO A 73 -10.84 -4.01 -1.07
C PRO A 73 -10.92 -2.49 -1.01
N TYR A 74 -9.88 -1.83 -0.47
CA TYR A 74 -9.87 -0.37 -0.36
C TYR A 74 -10.02 0.31 -1.74
N ALA A 75 -9.30 -0.17 -2.76
CA ALA A 75 -9.44 0.32 -4.12
C ALA A 75 -10.83 0.05 -4.74
N LEU A 76 -11.48 -1.06 -4.37
CA LEU A 76 -12.83 -1.39 -4.84
C LEU A 76 -13.90 -0.50 -4.19
N PHE A 77 -13.78 -0.18 -2.90
CA PHE A 77 -14.77 0.61 -2.16
C PHE A 77 -14.58 2.12 -2.30
N PHE A 78 -13.33 2.60 -2.34
CA PHE A 78 -12.98 4.02 -2.33
C PHE A 78 -12.35 4.51 -3.65
N GLY A 79 -12.11 3.59 -4.59
CA GLY A 79 -11.58 3.88 -5.92
C GLY A 79 -10.06 3.76 -6.02
N ALA A 80 -9.59 3.43 -7.23
CA ALA A 80 -8.17 3.24 -7.52
C ALA A 80 -7.32 4.51 -7.31
N GLY A 81 -7.91 5.70 -7.55
CA GLY A 81 -7.25 6.98 -7.33
C GLY A 81 -6.93 7.23 -5.84
N ALA A 82 -7.89 6.98 -4.95
CA ALA A 82 -7.70 7.12 -3.52
C ALA A 82 -6.70 6.10 -2.97
N ALA A 83 -6.79 4.83 -3.41
CA ALA A 83 -5.85 3.78 -3.04
C ALA A 83 -4.42 4.09 -3.50
N GLY A 84 -4.25 4.53 -4.76
CA GLY A 84 -2.96 4.92 -5.31
C GLY A 84 -2.38 6.15 -4.60
N GLY A 85 -3.21 7.14 -4.30
CA GLY A 85 -2.82 8.33 -3.53
C GLY A 85 -2.31 7.96 -2.14
N ALA A 86 -3.04 7.11 -1.41
CA ALA A 86 -2.63 6.63 -0.09
C ALA A 86 -1.31 5.82 -0.14
N LEU A 87 -1.15 4.96 -1.14
CA LEU A 87 0.09 4.19 -1.33
C LEU A 87 1.29 5.10 -1.62
N VAL A 88 1.14 6.04 -2.56
CA VAL A 88 2.21 6.98 -2.90
C VAL A 88 2.54 7.88 -1.71
N HIS A 89 1.51 8.36 -1.00
CA HIS A 89 1.70 9.15 0.21
C HIS A 89 2.50 8.36 1.25
N ALA A 90 2.11 7.13 1.59
CA ALA A 90 2.85 6.29 2.54
C ALA A 90 4.30 6.06 2.08
N LEU A 91 4.51 5.72 0.81
CA LEU A 91 5.86 5.47 0.27
C LEU A 91 6.76 6.70 0.30
N LEU A 92 6.24 7.86 -0.09
CA LEU A 92 7.06 9.08 -0.18
C LEU A 92 7.21 9.76 1.18
N ALA A 93 6.13 9.89 1.94
CA ALA A 93 6.13 10.62 3.20
C ALA A 93 6.78 9.83 4.33
N GLU A 94 6.68 8.49 4.34
CA GLU A 94 7.18 7.68 5.45
C GLU A 94 8.57 7.07 5.20
N TYR A 95 8.96 6.83 3.94
CA TYR A 95 10.23 6.15 3.62
C TYR A 95 11.32 7.04 3.03
N ILE A 96 11.00 8.25 2.56
CA ILE A 96 12.00 9.21 2.07
C ILE A 96 12.16 10.30 3.11
N PRO A 97 13.23 10.28 3.92
CA PRO A 97 13.51 11.39 4.83
C PRO A 97 13.87 12.63 3.99
N PHE A 98 13.12 13.72 4.21
CA PHE A 98 13.35 15.03 3.62
C PHE A 98 13.94 15.99 4.65
#